data_AF-A0A941AQK6-F1
#
_entry.id   AF-A0A941AQK6-F1
#
_cell.length_a   1.000
_cell.length_b   1.000
_cell.length_c   1.000
_cell.angle_alpha   90.00
_cell.angle_beta   90.00
_cell.angle_gamma   90.00
#
_symmetry.space_group_name_H-M   'P 1'
#
loop_
_entity.id
_entity.type
_entity.pdbx_description
1 polymer ?
#
loop_
_entity_poly.entity_id
_entity_poly.type
_entity_poly.pdbx_seq_one_letter_code
_entity_poly.pdbx_strand_id
1 'polypeptide(L)' 'MRKFQVFVEFESGQQISFTTKSDIRKDMFRQTIDGKDCIVTDDHYVLNIEKIKAIKLRKINRNTA' A
#
# COMPACT_ATOMS: atom_id res chain seq x y z
N MET A 1 -7.45 13.52 10.41
CA MET A 1 -6.70 13.03 9.25
C MET A 1 -7.32 11.72 8.78
N ARG A 2 -7.63 11.59 7.49
CA ARG A 2 -8.11 10.31 6.92
C ARG A 2 -6.94 9.32 6.99
N LYS A 3 -7.17 8.11 7.48
CA LYS A 3 -6.19 7.02 7.43
C LYS A 3 -6.76 5.91 6.54
N PHE A 4 -5.89 5.21 5.85
CA PHE A 4 -6.21 4.04 5.05
C PHE A 4 -5.46 2.86 5.66
N GLN A 5 -6.16 1.77 5.90
CA GLN A 5 -5.55 0.47 6.15
C GLN A 5 -5.28 -0.18 4.81
N VAL A 6 -4.03 -0.53 4.58
CA VAL A 6 -3.58 -1.20 3.36
C VAL A 6 -3.26 -2.64 3.74
N PHE A 7 -3.83 -3.57 2.99
CA PHE A 7 -3.50 -4.99 3.05
C PHE A 7 -2.92 -5.40 1.72
N VAL A 8 -1.73 -6.00 1.75
CA VAL A 8 -1.03 -6.47 0.56
C VAL A 8 -0.75 -7.95 0.75
N GLU A 9 -1.18 -8.74 -0.22
CA GLU A 9 -0.85 -10.16 -0.36
C GLU A 9 0.14 -10.29 -1.53
N PHE A 10 1.32 -10.82 -1.25
CA PHE A 10 2.33 -11.10 -2.27
C PHE A 10 2.15 -12.50 -2.85
N GLU A 11 2.68 -12.72 -4.05
CA GLU A 11 2.67 -14.03 -4.72
C GLU A 11 3.37 -15.13 -3.90
N SER A 12 4.33 -14.75 -3.04
CA SER A 12 4.99 -15.67 -2.10
C SER A 12 4.06 -16.22 -1.00
N GLY A 13 2.83 -15.69 -0.90
CA GLY A 13 1.91 -15.97 0.21
C GLY A 13 2.14 -15.08 1.44
N GLN A 14 3.18 -14.23 1.42
CA GLN A 14 3.41 -13.25 2.47
C GLN A 14 2.29 -12.20 2.48
N GLN A 15 1.76 -11.89 3.65
CA GLN A 15 0.77 -10.84 3.86
C GLN A 15 1.35 -9.75 4.75
N ILE A 16 1.17 -8.49 4.34
CA ILE A 16 1.51 -7.33 5.15
C ILE A 16 0.29 -6.44 5.31
N SER A 17 0.16 -5.84 6.50
CA SER A 17 -0.86 -4.83 6.76
C SER A 17 -0.23 -3.62 7.42
N PHE A 18 -0.46 -2.44 6.84
CA PHE A 18 0.02 -1.18 7.41
C PHE A 18 -1.04 -0.10 7.25
N THR A 19 -0.89 0.98 8.00
CA THR A 19 -1.77 2.15 7.87
C THR A 19 -1.03 3.29 7.23
N THR A 20 -1.68 4.01 6.33
CA THR A 20 -1.12 5.18 5.69
C THR A 20 -2.09 6.35 5.66
N LYS A 21 -1.55 7.56 5.53
CA LYS A 21 -2.33 8.80 5.46
C LYS A 21 -2.87 9.07 4.05
N SER A 22 -2.30 8.43 3.03
CA SER A 22 -2.63 8.66 1.63
C SER A 22 -3.25 7.44 0.95
N ASP A 23 -4.04 7.67 -0.10
CA ASP A 23 -4.56 6.58 -0.93
C ASP A 23 -3.48 6.15 -1.92
N ILE A 24 -2.80 5.05 -1.60
CA ILE A 24 -1.67 4.51 -2.37
C ILE A 24 -2.05 3.97 -3.75
N ARG A 25 -3.35 3.90 -4.09
CA ARG A 25 -3.81 3.51 -5.44
C ARG A 25 -3.65 4.64 -6.45
N LYS A 26 -3.36 5.86 -6.02
CA LYS A 26 -3.11 6.97 -6.93
C LYS A 26 -1.75 6.77 -7.62
N ASP A 27 -1.71 6.97 -8.93
CA ASP A 27 -0.49 6.80 -9.72
C ASP A 27 0.69 7.67 -9.25
N MET A 28 0.45 8.77 -8.52
CA MET A 28 1.51 9.58 -7.91
C MET A 28 2.43 8.82 -6.94
N PHE A 29 2.00 7.67 -6.43
CA PHE A 29 2.79 6.82 -5.54
C PHE A 29 3.57 5.73 -6.29
N ARG A 30 3.39 5.61 -7.61
CA ARG A 30 4.15 4.67 -8.43
C ARG A 30 5.50 5.28 -8.80
N GLN A 31 6.57 4.56 -8.52
CA GLN A 31 7.93 4.92 -8.87
C GLN A 31 8.67 3.70 -9.37
N THR A 32 9.51 3.90 -10.39
CA THR A 32 10.43 2.88 -10.86
C THR A 32 11.66 2.86 -9.96
N ILE A 33 11.87 1.77 -9.24
CA ILE A 33 13.04 1.54 -8.39
C ILE A 33 13.74 0.29 -8.90
N ASP A 34 15.04 0.38 -9.20
CA ASP A 34 15.84 -0.71 -9.78
C ASP A 34 15.21 -1.33 -11.04
N GLY A 35 14.59 -0.48 -11.88
CA GLY A 35 13.90 -0.92 -13.10
C GLY A 35 12.54 -1.58 -12.90
N LYS A 36 12.03 -1.65 -11.65
CA LYS A 36 10.76 -2.29 -11.30
C LYS A 36 9.72 -1.28 -10.84
N ASP A 37 8.47 -1.47 -11.24
CA ASP A 37 7.36 -0.62 -10.81
C ASP A 37 7.01 -0.90 -9.34
N CYS A 38 7.16 0.11 -8.50
CA CYS A 38 6.97 0.04 -7.07
C CYS A 38 6.00 1.10 -6.57
N ILE A 39 5.16 0.76 -5.58
CA ILE A 39 4.37 1.72 -4.83
C ILE A 39 5.18 2.18 -3.62
N VAL A 40 5.52 3.47 -3.59
CA VAL A 40 6.18 4.11 -2.45
C VAL A 40 5.11 4.78 -1.60
N THR A 41 5.08 4.47 -0.31
CA THR A 41 4.10 5.01 0.62
C THR A 41 4.73 6.07 1.52
N ASP A 42 3.90 6.99 2.04
CA ASP A 42 4.36 8.05 2.96
C ASP A 42 4.99 7.51 4.25
N ASP A 43 4.67 6.26 4.61
CA ASP A 43 5.19 5.58 5.80
C ASP A 43 6.42 4.71 5.48
N HIS A 44 7.15 5.07 4.42
CA HIS A 44 8.44 4.48 3.99
C HIS A 44 8.36 3.00 3.56
N TYR A 45 7.17 2.46 3.29
CA TYR A 45 7.06 1.17 2.61
C TYR A 45 7.26 1.33 1.11
N VAL A 46 8.08 0.45 0.53
CA VAL A 46 8.24 0.27 -0.91
C VAL A 46 7.68 -1.09 -1.28
N LEU A 47 6.65 -1.11 -2.12
CA LEU A 47 5.94 -2.32 -2.51
C LEU A 47 6.19 -2.60 -3.99
N ASN A 48 6.88 -3.68 -4.31
CA ASN A 48 7.08 -4.09 -5.70
C ASN A 48 5.76 -4.63 -6.27
N ILE A 49 5.20 -3.96 -7.29
CA ILE A 49 3.88 -4.26 -7.84
C ILE A 49 3.84 -5.64 -8.51
N GLU A 50 4.92 -6.03 -9.20
CA GLU A 50 5.01 -7.31 -9.90
C GLU A 50 4.86 -8.51 -8.96
N LYS A 51 5.26 -8.33 -7.69
CA LYS A 51 5.18 -9.38 -6.67
C LYS A 51 3.86 -9.40 -5.93
N ILE A 52 2.97 -8.43 -6.19
CA ILE A 52 1.72 -8.29 -5.46
C ILE A 52 0.63 -9.09 -6.16
N LYS A 53 0.07 -10.04 -5.43
CA LYS A 53 -1.07 -10.82 -5.86
C LYS A 53 -2.39 -10.06 -5.67
N ALA A 54 -2.54 -9.37 -4.53
CA ALA A 54 -3.74 -8.59 -4.25
C ALA A 54 -3.45 -7.40 -3.33
N ILE A 55 -4.10 -6.27 -3.58
CA ILE A 55 -4.10 -5.10 -2.70
C ILE A 55 -5.54 -4.79 -2.30
N LYS A 56 -5.79 -4.65 -1.00
CA LYS A 56 -7.06 -4.15 -0.46
C LYS A 56 -6.81 -2.90 0.36
N LEU A 57 -7.56 -1.84 0.07
CA LEU A 57 -7.57 -0.61 0.87
C LEU A 57 -8.88 -0.49 1.62
N ARG A 58 -8.79 -0.26 2.92
CA ARG A 58 -9.94 0.06 3.78
C ARG A 58 -9.75 1.45 4.35
N LYS A 59 -10.70 2.34 4.10
CA LYS A 59 -10.72 3.66 4.74
C LYS A 59 -11.02 3.50 6.23
N ILE A 60 -10.14 4.00 7.08
CA ILE A 60 -10.34 4.06 8.52
C ILE A 60 -10.97 5.41 8.82
N ASN A 61 -12.30 5.42 9.03
CA ASN A 61 -12.96 6.57 9.64
C ASN A 61 -12.73 6.50 11.15
N ARG A 62 -12.33 7.63 11.73
CA ARG A 62 -12.11 7.80 13.16
C ARG A 62 -13.48 7.87 13.88
N ASN A 63 -14.24 6.77 13.87
CA ASN A 63 -15.59 6.70 14.47
C ASN A 63 -15.88 5.33 15.11
N THR A 64 -14.87 4.75 15.76
CA THR A 64 -15.07 3.70 16.77
C THR A 64 -14.28 4.16 18.00
N ALA A 65 -14.99 4.91 18.84
CA ALA A 65 -14.70 5.04 20.27
C ALA A 65 -15.27 3.83 20.99
#